data_AF-E8JMD3-F1
#
_entry.id   AF-E8JMD3-F1
#
_cell.length_a   1.000
_cell.length_b   1.000
_cell.length_c   1.000
_cell.angle_alpha   90.00
_cell.angle_beta   90.00
_cell.angle_gamma   90.00
#
_symmetry.space_group_name_H-M   'P 1'
#
loop_
_entity.id
_entity.type
_entity.pdbx_description
1 polymer ?
#
loop_
_entity_poly.entity_id
_entity_poly.type
_entity_poly.pdbx_seq_one_letter_code
_entity_poly.pdbx_strand_id
1 'polypeptide(L)'
;MKEGIEDAHGMHVTGIAAGNPTQKAGDEYIYGVPPEARVIFLRVFSDLKNTTGPALYVRAIEDAVKLGADSTNLSLGSTTGSTANIEESLLEAIEAAQRAGVTVVISAGNDGAFGDGQKPFAENIDYGLVGYPSTAKGVISVASYNSDYTRGQAITFVGMENNADLNYGRYPFSDPNKSEKKFEIGRDYDYVYVGTGTAEEVQGVDLTGKIALIKRGGSTFSEKTANAIAQ
;
A
#
# COMPACT_ATOMS: atom_id res chain seq x y z
N MET A 1 -11.45 -3.55 20.04
CA MET A 1 -10.05 -3.12 20.20
C MET A 1 -9.75 -2.24 19.00
N LYS A 2 -9.39 -0.97 19.24
CA LYS A 2 -9.06 0.01 18.21
C LYS A 2 -7.87 -0.47 17.37
N GLU A 3 -7.91 -0.29 16.05
CA GLU A 3 -6.77 -0.57 15.15
C GLU A 3 -5.49 0.07 15.69
N GLY A 4 -4.37 -0.67 15.63
CA GLY A 4 -3.05 -0.14 15.94
C GLY A 4 -2.68 0.97 14.94
N ILE A 5 -1.87 1.94 15.38
CA ILE A 5 -1.50 3.11 14.56
C ILE A 5 -0.78 2.69 13.26
N GLU A 6 -0.06 1.57 13.27
CA GLU A 6 0.70 1.06 12.11
C GLU A 6 -0.18 0.42 11.03
N ASP A 7 -1.42 0.03 11.35
CA ASP A 7 -2.36 -0.65 10.44
C ASP A 7 -3.66 0.15 10.19
N ALA A 8 -3.69 1.43 10.58
CA ALA A 8 -4.90 2.26 10.50
C ALA A 8 -5.22 2.68 9.05
N HIS A 9 -5.76 1.74 8.26
CA HIS A 9 -6.10 1.94 6.85
C HIS A 9 -6.97 3.18 6.62
N GLY A 10 -8.02 3.37 7.44
CA GLY A 10 -8.91 4.52 7.32
C GLY A 10 -8.20 5.87 7.57
N MET A 11 -7.22 5.90 8.47
CA MET A 11 -6.43 7.11 8.72
C MET A 11 -5.48 7.41 7.55
N HIS A 12 -4.82 6.39 7.00
CA HIS A 12 -3.96 6.54 5.82
C HIS A 12 -4.73 7.11 4.62
N VAL A 13 -5.91 6.54 4.32
CA VAL A 13 -6.81 7.03 3.26
C VAL A 13 -7.23 8.48 3.52
N THR A 14 -7.58 8.84 4.76
CA THR A 14 -7.96 10.20 5.12
C THR A 14 -6.80 11.19 4.97
N GLY A 15 -5.57 10.76 5.29
CA GLY A 15 -4.36 11.56 5.11
C GLY A 15 -4.11 11.93 3.64
N ILE A 16 -4.30 10.98 2.71
CA ILE A 16 -4.21 11.24 1.26
C ILE A 16 -5.26 12.27 0.83
N ALA A 17 -6.48 12.16 1.35
CA ALA A 17 -7.56 13.06 0.98
C ALA A 17 -7.37 14.49 1.54
N ALA A 18 -7.13 14.65 2.84
CA ALA A 18 -7.20 15.95 3.50
C ALA A 18 -6.16 16.14 4.63
N GLY A 19 -5.03 15.43 4.57
CA GLY A 19 -3.94 15.62 5.54
C GLY A 19 -3.45 17.06 5.56
N ASN A 20 -3.38 17.67 6.75
CA ASN A 20 -2.85 19.03 6.94
C ASN A 20 -1.95 19.07 8.17
N PRO A 21 -0.72 18.53 8.06
CA PRO A 21 0.12 18.30 9.22
C PRO A 21 0.77 19.60 9.73
N THR A 22 0.86 19.73 11.05
CA THR A 22 1.66 20.77 11.72
C THR A 22 3.08 20.32 12.05
N GLN A 23 3.36 19.03 11.88
CA GLN A 23 4.66 18.42 12.11
C GLN A 23 5.15 17.73 10.84
N LYS A 24 6.47 17.74 10.65
CA LYS A 24 7.09 17.04 9.54
C LYS A 24 7.09 15.53 9.81
N ALA A 25 6.79 14.76 8.77
CA ALA A 25 7.18 13.36 8.74
C ALA A 25 8.60 13.33 8.16
N GLY A 26 9.65 13.09 8.94
CA GLY A 26 11.03 13.28 8.46
C GLY A 26 11.34 14.76 8.19
N ASP A 27 11.74 15.08 6.96
CA ASP A 27 12.14 16.43 6.52
C ASP A 27 11.02 17.24 5.83
N GLU A 28 9.86 16.62 5.58
CA GLU A 28 8.76 17.17 4.77
C GLU A 28 7.41 17.17 5.50
N TYR A 29 6.53 18.07 5.05
CA TYR A 29 5.11 18.03 5.39
C TYR A 29 4.36 17.25 4.30
N ILE A 30 3.61 16.23 4.70
CA ILE A 30 2.81 15.41 3.77
C ILE A 30 1.37 15.93 3.80
N TYR A 31 1.00 16.68 2.77
CA TYR A 31 -0.35 17.21 2.60
C TYR A 31 -1.24 16.26 1.80
N GLY A 32 -2.53 16.24 2.14
CA GLY A 32 -3.56 15.68 1.27
C GLY A 32 -3.87 16.59 0.10
N VAL A 33 -4.76 16.15 -0.80
CA VAL A 33 -5.05 16.88 -2.05
C VAL A 33 -5.73 18.23 -1.77
N PRO A 34 -6.91 18.29 -1.11
CA PRO A 34 -7.39 19.52 -0.47
C PRO A 34 -7.11 19.55 1.06
N PRO A 35 -5.97 20.12 1.52
CA PRO A 35 -5.58 20.09 2.94
C PRO A 35 -6.51 20.90 3.86
N GLU A 36 -7.23 21.90 3.35
CA GLU A 36 -8.16 22.72 4.16
C GLU A 36 -9.60 22.18 4.18
N ALA A 37 -9.84 21.02 3.55
CA ALA A 37 -11.15 20.38 3.58
C ALA A 37 -11.48 19.85 4.98
N ARG A 38 -12.76 19.92 5.37
CA ARG A 38 -13.25 19.28 6.59
C ARG A 38 -13.55 17.81 6.31
N VAL A 39 -13.20 16.94 7.25
CA VAL A 39 -13.43 15.49 7.14
C VAL A 39 -14.64 15.07 7.97
N ILE A 40 -15.57 14.37 7.32
CA ILE A 40 -16.61 13.59 8.00
C ILE A 40 -16.15 12.13 7.95
N PHE A 41 -15.84 11.55 9.11
CA PHE A 41 -15.32 10.18 9.19
C PHE A 41 -16.41 9.20 9.66
N LEU A 42 -16.90 8.37 8.74
CA LEU A 42 -17.96 7.39 9.00
C LEU A 42 -17.39 5.98 8.95
N ARG A 43 -17.16 5.39 10.13
CA ARG A 43 -16.59 4.05 10.26
C ARG A 43 -17.65 2.98 9.99
N VAL A 44 -17.44 2.15 8.97
CA VAL A 44 -18.35 1.06 8.57
C VAL A 44 -17.80 -0.35 8.80
N PHE A 45 -16.62 -0.47 9.43
CA PHE A 45 -16.00 -1.75 9.81
C PHE A 45 -16.02 -1.92 11.33
N SER A 46 -16.13 -3.17 11.78
CA SER A 46 -16.15 -3.53 13.21
C SER A 46 -14.79 -4.01 13.69
N ASP A 47 -14.47 -3.78 14.97
CA ASP A 47 -13.33 -4.44 15.62
C ASP A 47 -13.52 -5.96 15.79
N LEU A 48 -14.77 -6.45 15.70
CA LEU A 48 -15.13 -7.85 15.95
C LEU A 48 -15.21 -8.68 14.67
N LYS A 49 -15.35 -8.01 13.51
CA LYS A 49 -15.46 -8.63 12.20
C LYS A 49 -14.72 -7.79 11.19
N ASN A 50 -13.79 -8.40 10.47
CA ASN A 50 -13.02 -7.76 9.40
C ASN A 50 -13.83 -7.57 8.11
N THR A 51 -15.16 -7.57 8.19
CA THR A 51 -16.07 -7.39 7.06
C THR A 51 -17.05 -6.26 7.33
N THR A 52 -17.54 -5.66 6.25
CA THR A 52 -18.63 -4.69 6.24
C THR A 52 -19.74 -5.19 5.33
N GLY A 53 -20.83 -4.44 5.21
CA GLY A 53 -21.93 -4.81 4.32
C GLY A 53 -22.75 -3.60 3.86
N PRO A 54 -23.56 -3.78 2.81
CA PRO A 54 -24.33 -2.72 2.15
C PRO A 54 -25.09 -1.81 3.09
N ALA A 55 -25.83 -2.40 4.04
CA ALA A 55 -26.61 -1.63 4.99
C ALA A 55 -25.81 -0.56 5.76
N LEU A 56 -24.54 -0.82 6.07
CA LEU A 56 -23.70 0.12 6.82
C LEU A 56 -23.20 1.27 5.95
N TYR A 57 -22.65 0.98 4.78
CA TYR A 57 -22.11 2.04 3.93
C TYR A 57 -23.18 2.76 3.10
N VAL A 58 -24.35 2.16 2.84
CA VAL A 58 -25.53 2.88 2.37
C VAL A 58 -25.93 3.96 3.36
N ARG A 59 -26.04 3.59 4.65
CA ARG A 59 -26.35 4.58 5.68
C ARG A 59 -25.26 5.65 5.81
N ALA A 60 -24.00 5.27 5.67
CA ALA A 60 -22.91 6.22 5.69
C ALA A 60 -22.97 7.21 4.52
N ILE A 61 -23.31 6.76 3.31
CA ILE A 61 -23.51 7.66 2.15
C ILE A 61 -24.65 8.65 2.44
N GLU A 62 -25.79 8.16 2.93
CA GLU A 62 -26.92 9.03 3.27
C GLU A 62 -26.56 10.06 4.34
N ASP A 63 -25.86 9.64 5.40
CA ASP A 63 -25.47 10.53 6.49
C ASP A 63 -24.41 11.54 6.02
N ALA A 64 -23.47 11.15 5.15
CA ALA A 64 -22.52 12.08 4.53
C ALA A 64 -23.24 13.18 3.72
N VAL A 65 -24.25 12.80 2.92
CA VAL A 65 -25.06 13.76 2.16
C VAL A 65 -25.81 14.71 3.12
N LYS A 66 -26.47 14.18 4.16
CA LYS A 66 -27.22 14.99 5.14
C LYS A 66 -26.32 15.93 5.94
N LEU A 67 -25.07 15.54 6.18
CA LEU A 67 -24.07 16.35 6.87
C LEU A 67 -23.40 17.38 5.94
N GLY A 68 -23.76 17.40 4.65
CA GLY A 68 -23.28 18.39 3.68
C GLY A 68 -21.88 18.08 3.15
N ALA A 69 -21.54 16.81 2.95
CA ALA A 69 -20.32 16.44 2.24
C ALA A 69 -20.42 16.80 0.75
N ASP A 70 -19.35 17.33 0.16
CA ASP A 70 -19.27 17.57 -1.29
C ASP A 70 -18.80 16.32 -2.07
N SER A 71 -18.08 15.42 -1.38
CA SER A 71 -17.60 14.15 -1.93
C SER A 71 -17.47 13.09 -0.84
N THR A 72 -17.62 11.83 -1.23
CA THR A 72 -17.39 10.66 -0.40
C THR A 72 -16.32 9.75 -1.01
N ASN A 73 -15.53 9.11 -0.16
CA ASN A 73 -14.55 8.11 -0.55
C ASN A 73 -14.79 6.81 0.22
N LEU A 74 -15.04 5.73 -0.52
CA LEU A 74 -15.26 4.39 0.01
C LEU A 74 -14.10 3.49 -0.45
N SER A 75 -13.11 3.31 0.41
CA SER A 75 -11.99 2.40 0.17
C SER A 75 -12.33 1.00 0.70
N LEU A 76 -13.29 0.36 0.04
CA LEU A 76 -13.80 -0.97 0.37
C LEU A 76 -14.26 -1.67 -0.91
N GLY A 77 -14.34 -2.99 -0.87
CA GLY A 77 -14.97 -3.76 -1.93
C GLY A 77 -14.72 -5.25 -1.82
N SER A 78 -15.33 -5.99 -2.74
CA SER A 78 -15.13 -7.41 -2.97
C SER A 78 -14.96 -7.63 -4.47
N THR A 79 -14.00 -8.47 -4.85
CA THR A 79 -13.67 -8.78 -6.26
C THR A 79 -14.87 -9.25 -7.09
N THR A 80 -14.75 -9.15 -8.42
CA THR A 80 -15.74 -9.63 -9.40
C THR A 80 -17.13 -9.02 -9.21
N GLY A 81 -17.18 -7.68 -9.18
CA GLY A 81 -18.44 -6.95 -9.13
C GLY A 81 -19.27 -7.10 -10.40
N SER A 82 -20.59 -7.12 -10.24
CA SER A 82 -21.54 -7.12 -11.35
C SER A 82 -22.31 -5.80 -11.34
N THR A 83 -22.53 -5.21 -12.52
CA THR A 83 -23.41 -4.03 -12.64
C THR A 83 -24.89 -4.40 -12.50
N ALA A 84 -25.23 -5.68 -12.63
CA ALA A 84 -26.61 -6.18 -12.57
C ALA A 84 -27.02 -6.62 -11.16
N ASN A 85 -26.05 -7.02 -10.32
CA ASN A 85 -26.28 -7.51 -8.96
C ASN A 85 -25.87 -6.46 -7.92
N ILE A 86 -26.31 -5.22 -8.13
CA ILE A 86 -26.18 -4.15 -7.13
C ILE A 86 -27.51 -4.05 -6.37
N GLU A 87 -27.44 -3.95 -5.05
CA GLU A 87 -28.59 -3.75 -4.19
C GLU A 87 -29.27 -2.42 -4.54
N GLU A 88 -30.59 -2.46 -4.67
CA GLU A 88 -31.41 -1.29 -5.01
C GLU A 88 -31.18 -0.13 -4.02
N SER A 89 -31.08 -0.42 -2.72
CA SER A 89 -30.81 0.59 -1.70
C SER A 89 -29.46 1.30 -1.86
N LEU A 90 -28.45 0.60 -2.41
CA LEU A 90 -27.17 1.21 -2.72
C LEU A 90 -27.25 2.10 -3.95
N LEU A 91 -27.94 1.66 -5.00
CA LEU A 91 -28.18 2.49 -6.18
C LEU A 91 -28.96 3.76 -5.82
N GLU A 92 -30.03 3.64 -5.03
CA GLU A 92 -30.83 4.77 -4.56
C GLU A 92 -30.00 5.77 -3.75
N ALA A 93 -29.12 5.28 -2.87
CA ALA A 93 -28.23 6.15 -2.09
C ALA A 93 -27.19 6.86 -2.96
N ILE A 94 -26.62 6.17 -3.96
CA ILE A 94 -25.70 6.78 -4.93
C ILE A 94 -26.43 7.84 -5.76
N GLU A 95 -27.61 7.54 -6.29
CA GLU A 95 -28.42 8.49 -7.05
C GLU A 95 -28.84 9.70 -6.21
N ALA A 96 -29.21 9.48 -4.94
CA ALA A 96 -29.53 10.57 -4.02
C ALA A 96 -28.31 11.47 -3.75
N ALA A 97 -27.12 10.88 -3.57
CA ALA A 97 -25.87 11.64 -3.44
C ALA A 97 -25.60 12.47 -4.70
N GLN A 98 -25.71 11.86 -5.89
CA GLN A 98 -25.53 12.58 -7.15
C GLN A 98 -26.53 13.73 -7.35
N ARG A 99 -27.82 13.51 -7.04
CA ARG A 99 -28.85 14.56 -7.10
C ARG A 99 -28.58 15.71 -6.13
N ALA A 100 -27.93 15.43 -5.01
CA ALA A 100 -27.49 16.43 -4.04
C ALA A 100 -26.15 17.11 -4.42
N GLY A 101 -25.54 16.75 -5.55
CA GLY A 101 -24.25 17.28 -6.00
C GLY A 101 -23.04 16.63 -5.33
N VAL A 102 -23.22 15.50 -4.66
CA VAL A 102 -22.18 14.78 -3.91
C VAL A 102 -21.55 13.69 -4.78
N THR A 103 -20.24 13.74 -4.95
CA THR A 103 -19.50 12.74 -5.74
C THR A 103 -19.18 11.50 -4.92
N VAL A 104 -19.52 10.30 -5.41
CA VAL A 104 -19.18 9.02 -4.76
C VAL A 104 -17.97 8.38 -5.45
N VAL A 105 -16.88 8.20 -4.71
CA VAL A 105 -15.62 7.62 -5.21
C VAL A 105 -15.35 6.29 -4.51
N ILE A 106 -15.04 5.25 -5.29
CA ILE A 106 -14.84 3.88 -4.77
C ILE A 106 -13.60 3.25 -5.41
N SER A 107 -12.76 2.59 -4.62
CA SER A 107 -11.59 1.85 -5.13
C SER A 107 -12.01 0.67 -6.02
N ALA A 108 -11.35 0.47 -7.16
CA ALA A 108 -11.66 -0.60 -8.10
C ALA A 108 -11.34 -2.01 -7.55
N GLY A 109 -10.43 -2.12 -6.57
CA GLY A 109 -9.95 -3.38 -6.01
C GLY A 109 -8.47 -3.62 -6.28
N ASN A 110 -7.90 -4.63 -5.60
CA ASN A 110 -6.47 -4.95 -5.63
C ASN A 110 -6.20 -6.37 -6.16
N ASP A 111 -7.20 -7.00 -6.78
CA ASP A 111 -7.14 -8.41 -7.21
C ASP A 111 -6.48 -8.60 -8.58
N GLY A 112 -6.08 -7.51 -9.25
CA GLY A 112 -5.45 -7.56 -10.56
C GLY A 112 -6.39 -8.12 -11.64
N ALA A 113 -5.97 -9.22 -12.26
CA ALA A 113 -6.73 -9.97 -13.25
C ALA A 113 -6.88 -11.43 -12.81
N PHE A 114 -7.79 -12.18 -13.44
CA PHE A 114 -7.95 -13.61 -13.16
C PHE A 114 -6.61 -14.35 -13.26
N GLY A 115 -6.20 -14.99 -12.17
CA GLY A 115 -4.92 -15.68 -12.05
C GLY A 115 -3.72 -14.76 -11.74
N ASP A 116 -3.96 -13.63 -11.07
CA ASP A 116 -2.95 -12.63 -10.69
C ASP A 116 -1.59 -13.24 -10.28
N GLY A 117 -0.51 -12.62 -10.76
CA GLY A 117 0.84 -13.18 -10.75
C GLY A 117 1.16 -14.12 -11.93
N GLN A 118 0.17 -14.50 -12.74
CA GLN A 118 0.33 -15.17 -14.04
C GLN A 118 -0.47 -14.43 -15.12
N LYS A 119 -0.08 -14.59 -16.38
CA LYS A 119 -0.88 -14.06 -17.49
C LYS A 119 -2.08 -15.00 -17.75
N PRO A 120 -3.31 -14.48 -17.84
CA PRO A 120 -4.45 -15.30 -18.23
C PRO A 120 -4.24 -15.88 -19.64
N PHE A 121 -4.86 -17.03 -19.91
CA PHE A 121 -4.84 -17.63 -21.24
C PHE A 121 -5.54 -16.73 -22.25
N ALA A 122 -5.02 -16.68 -23.48
CA ALA A 122 -5.55 -15.79 -24.53
C ALA A 122 -7.00 -16.12 -24.91
N GLU A 123 -7.43 -17.36 -24.71
CA GLU A 123 -8.78 -17.85 -24.97
C GLU A 123 -9.78 -17.38 -23.90
N ASN A 124 -9.30 -17.00 -22.71
CA ASN A 124 -10.12 -16.54 -21.59
C ASN A 124 -10.10 -15.01 -21.54
N ILE A 125 -10.92 -14.38 -22.40
CA ILE A 125 -10.95 -12.93 -22.56
C ILE A 125 -11.61 -12.17 -21.40
N ASP A 126 -12.37 -12.86 -20.54
CA ASP A 126 -13.06 -12.28 -19.38
C ASP A 126 -12.24 -12.51 -18.10
N TYR A 127 -11.21 -11.69 -17.92
CA TYR A 127 -10.28 -11.77 -16.80
C TYR A 127 -10.37 -10.57 -15.84
N GLY A 128 -11.35 -9.67 -16.05
CA GLY A 128 -11.52 -8.45 -15.26
C GLY A 128 -12.06 -8.75 -13.86
N LEU A 129 -11.48 -8.10 -12.85
CA LEU A 129 -11.82 -8.32 -11.43
C LEU A 129 -12.25 -7.04 -10.69
N VAL A 130 -12.72 -6.02 -11.43
CA VAL A 130 -13.24 -4.79 -10.81
C VAL A 130 -14.30 -5.14 -9.77
N GLY A 131 -14.11 -4.66 -8.55
CA GLY A 131 -14.87 -5.11 -7.39
C GLY A 131 -16.21 -4.40 -7.22
N TYR A 132 -17.15 -5.09 -6.59
CA TYR A 132 -18.34 -4.51 -5.98
C TYR A 132 -17.94 -3.73 -4.72
N PRO A 133 -18.51 -2.55 -4.42
CA PRO A 133 -19.56 -1.82 -5.16
C PRO A 133 -19.02 -0.85 -6.22
N SER A 134 -17.73 -0.84 -6.55
CA SER A 134 -17.16 0.11 -7.52
C SER A 134 -17.72 -0.05 -8.95
N THR A 135 -18.35 -1.19 -9.26
CA THR A 135 -19.08 -1.43 -10.51
C THR A 135 -20.45 -0.75 -10.57
N ALA A 136 -20.95 -0.17 -9.46
CA ALA A 136 -22.23 0.53 -9.46
C ALA A 136 -22.21 1.73 -10.42
N LYS A 137 -23.31 1.93 -11.17
CA LYS A 137 -23.43 3.10 -12.03
C LYS A 137 -23.50 4.37 -11.18
N GLY A 138 -22.85 5.43 -11.64
CA GLY A 138 -22.86 6.73 -10.99
C GLY A 138 -21.73 6.98 -9.98
N VAL A 139 -20.87 5.99 -9.73
CA VAL A 139 -19.66 6.19 -8.93
C VAL A 139 -18.45 6.43 -9.83
N ILE A 140 -17.40 7.02 -9.26
CA ILE A 140 -16.07 7.04 -9.85
C ILE A 140 -15.30 5.83 -9.32
N SER A 141 -15.06 4.83 -10.18
CA SER A 141 -14.20 3.68 -9.87
C SER A 141 -12.74 4.02 -10.11
N VAL A 142 -11.89 3.87 -9.10
CA VAL A 142 -10.49 4.34 -9.12
C VAL A 142 -9.53 3.15 -9.18
N ALA A 143 -8.76 3.06 -10.27
CA ALA A 143 -7.62 2.16 -10.40
C ALA A 143 -6.36 2.75 -9.72
N SER A 144 -5.31 1.94 -9.59
CA SER A 144 -4.03 2.37 -9.01
C SER A 144 -2.90 2.29 -10.02
N TYR A 145 -1.92 3.18 -9.85
CA TYR A 145 -0.61 3.09 -10.50
C TYR A 145 0.47 3.48 -9.48
N ASN A 146 1.70 3.04 -9.72
CA ASN A 146 2.81 3.32 -8.81
C ASN A 146 3.34 4.75 -9.03
N SER A 147 3.60 5.45 -7.93
CA SER A 147 4.30 6.73 -7.93
C SER A 147 5.75 6.58 -8.40
N ASP A 148 6.25 7.58 -9.13
CA ASP A 148 7.66 7.67 -9.53
C ASP A 148 8.59 7.86 -8.32
N TYR A 149 8.04 8.35 -7.21
CA TYR A 149 8.75 8.58 -5.96
C TYR A 149 8.23 7.64 -4.88
N THR A 150 9.16 7.01 -4.17
CA THR A 150 8.86 6.24 -2.96
C THR A 150 9.56 6.88 -1.77
N ARG A 151 8.87 6.92 -0.64
CA ARG A 151 9.38 7.47 0.61
C ARG A 151 9.38 6.39 1.67
N GLY A 152 10.51 6.22 2.33
CA GLY A 152 10.68 5.16 3.32
C GLY A 152 12.09 5.18 3.87
N GLN A 153 12.39 4.19 4.70
CA GLN A 153 13.75 3.97 5.17
C GLN A 153 14.65 3.56 4.00
N ALA A 154 15.85 4.12 3.98
CA ALA A 154 16.85 3.84 2.95
C ALA A 154 18.19 3.51 3.59
N ILE A 155 18.95 2.65 2.91
CA ILE A 155 20.38 2.46 3.18
C ILE A 155 21.13 3.46 2.32
N THR A 156 22.17 4.08 2.90
CA THR A 156 23.07 4.98 2.18
C THR A 156 24.41 4.27 1.97
N PHE A 157 24.86 4.17 0.72
CA PHE A 157 26.21 3.73 0.39
C PHE A 157 27.17 4.92 0.46
N VAL A 158 28.01 4.92 1.49
CA VAL A 158 29.02 5.96 1.71
C VAL A 158 30.00 6.01 0.53
N GLY A 159 30.31 7.22 0.05
CA GLY A 159 31.15 7.46 -1.12
C GLY A 159 30.39 7.60 -2.45
N MET A 160 29.07 7.40 -2.46
CA MET A 160 28.21 7.57 -3.65
C MET A 160 27.38 8.86 -3.63
N GLU A 161 27.64 9.77 -2.68
CA GLU A 161 26.83 10.97 -2.42
C GLU A 161 26.81 11.97 -3.58
N ASN A 162 27.76 11.87 -4.50
CA ASN A 162 27.86 12.74 -5.68
C ASN A 162 27.30 12.10 -6.97
N ASN A 163 26.70 10.91 -6.89
CA ASN A 163 26.19 10.17 -8.05
C ASN A 163 24.66 10.27 -8.16
N ALA A 164 24.18 11.21 -8.98
CA ALA A 164 22.74 11.43 -9.18
C ALA A 164 22.03 10.22 -9.84
N ASP A 165 22.69 9.49 -10.73
CA ASP A 165 22.13 8.30 -11.39
C ASP A 165 21.85 7.15 -10.40
N LEU A 166 22.55 7.18 -9.26
CA LEU A 166 22.42 6.22 -8.16
C LEU A 166 21.69 6.82 -6.96
N ASN A 167 20.83 7.82 -7.18
CA ASN A 167 20.07 8.50 -6.14
C ASN A 167 20.95 8.97 -4.97
N TYR A 168 22.15 9.47 -5.28
CA TYR A 168 23.15 9.92 -4.31
C TYR A 168 23.51 8.86 -3.26
N GLY A 169 23.50 7.58 -3.68
CA GLY A 169 23.81 6.43 -2.84
C GLY A 169 22.65 5.94 -1.96
N ARG A 170 21.45 6.49 -2.09
CA ARG A 170 20.29 6.17 -1.24
C ARG A 170 19.38 5.13 -1.91
N TYR A 171 19.23 3.99 -1.26
CA TYR A 171 18.41 2.89 -1.79
C TYR A 171 17.35 2.44 -0.79
N PRO A 172 16.09 2.27 -1.22
CA PRO A 172 15.07 1.67 -0.36
C PRO A 172 15.46 0.22 -0.05
N PHE A 173 15.14 -0.23 1.15
CA PHE A 173 15.30 -1.62 1.55
C PHE A 173 14.06 -2.11 2.27
N SER A 174 13.91 -3.43 2.34
CA SER A 174 12.85 -4.07 3.11
C SER A 174 13.50 -5.04 4.10
N ASP A 175 13.26 -4.83 5.40
CA ASP A 175 13.59 -5.81 6.43
C ASP A 175 12.41 -6.80 6.55
N PRO A 176 12.57 -8.08 6.21
CA PRO A 176 11.51 -9.09 6.40
C PRO A 176 11.28 -9.41 7.89
N ASN A 177 11.95 -8.70 8.81
CA ASN A 177 11.89 -8.82 10.25
C ASN A 177 12.20 -10.24 10.73
N LYS A 178 13.20 -10.88 10.10
CA LYS A 178 13.63 -12.26 10.39
C LYS A 178 14.88 -12.37 11.25
N SER A 179 15.60 -11.27 11.42
CA SER A 179 16.80 -11.19 12.28
C SER A 179 16.46 -10.52 13.60
N GLU A 180 17.01 -11.06 14.70
CA GLU A 180 17.00 -10.42 16.03
C GLU A 180 17.90 -9.17 16.05
N LYS A 181 18.97 -9.16 15.26
CA LYS A 181 19.81 -7.98 15.05
C LYS A 181 19.13 -7.04 14.05
N LYS A 182 18.95 -5.79 14.45
CA LYS A 182 18.36 -4.72 13.62
C LYS A 182 19.42 -3.77 13.12
N PHE A 183 19.18 -3.21 11.95
CA PHE A 183 19.94 -2.06 11.48
C PHE A 183 19.62 -0.86 12.36
N GLU A 184 20.66 -0.21 12.87
CA GLU A 184 20.54 1.01 13.67
C GLU A 184 20.53 2.23 12.75
N ILE A 185 19.62 3.16 13.01
CA ILE A 185 19.52 4.40 12.22
C ILE A 185 20.76 5.25 12.48
N GLY A 186 21.42 5.67 11.40
CA GLY A 186 22.61 6.54 11.46
C GLY A 186 23.91 5.82 11.82
N ARG A 187 23.90 4.48 11.90
CA ARG A 187 25.10 3.67 12.12
C ARG A 187 25.71 3.25 10.79
N ASP A 188 27.02 3.44 10.69
CA ASP A 188 27.81 2.92 9.58
C ASP A 188 28.17 1.45 9.82
N TYR A 189 28.10 0.67 8.75
CA TYR A 189 28.47 -0.75 8.74
C TYR A 189 29.38 -1.03 7.56
N ASP A 190 30.47 -1.74 7.83
CA ASP A 190 31.29 -2.32 6.78
C ASP A 190 30.52 -3.44 6.08
N TYR A 191 30.72 -3.58 4.77
CA TYR A 191 30.11 -4.65 4.00
C TYR A 191 31.11 -5.32 3.05
N VAL A 192 30.83 -6.58 2.72
CA VAL A 192 31.63 -7.38 1.78
C VAL A 192 30.71 -7.98 0.73
N TYR A 193 31.04 -7.77 -0.55
CA TYR A 193 30.32 -8.41 -1.65
C TYR A 193 30.79 -9.85 -1.83
N VAL A 194 29.85 -10.79 -1.81
CA VAL A 194 30.13 -12.24 -1.85
C VAL A 194 29.41 -12.95 -3.00
N GLY A 195 29.31 -12.27 -4.15
CA GLY A 195 28.76 -12.88 -5.37
C GLY A 195 27.30 -13.28 -5.21
N THR A 196 26.97 -14.53 -5.56
CA THR A 196 25.64 -15.11 -5.34
C THR A 196 25.48 -15.79 -3.98
N GLY A 197 26.51 -15.79 -3.12
CA GLY A 197 26.43 -16.37 -1.78
C GLY A 197 26.34 -17.90 -1.78
N THR A 198 26.98 -18.57 -2.75
CA THR A 198 27.20 -20.02 -2.63
C THR A 198 28.17 -20.32 -1.50
N ALA A 199 28.21 -21.56 -1.02
CA ALA A 199 29.11 -21.97 0.06
C ALA A 199 30.58 -21.70 -0.31
N GLU A 200 30.95 -21.91 -1.57
CA GLU A 200 32.29 -21.70 -2.09
C GLU A 200 32.66 -20.20 -2.18
N GLU A 201 31.71 -19.34 -2.55
CA GLU A 201 31.94 -17.90 -2.67
C GLU A 201 32.13 -17.21 -1.32
N VAL A 202 31.49 -17.72 -0.27
CA VAL A 202 31.61 -17.17 1.09
C VAL A 202 32.77 -17.79 1.88
N GLN A 203 33.26 -18.96 1.48
CA GLN A 203 34.24 -19.71 2.26
C GLN A 203 35.53 -18.91 2.48
N GLY A 204 35.87 -18.67 3.74
CA GLY A 204 37.09 -17.96 4.12
C GLY A 204 37.02 -16.43 3.96
N VAL A 205 35.84 -15.89 3.67
CA VAL A 205 35.59 -14.44 3.70
C VAL A 205 35.32 -14.01 5.13
N ASP A 206 36.08 -13.03 5.64
CA ASP A 206 35.84 -12.46 6.97
C ASP A 206 34.61 -11.54 6.97
N LEU A 207 33.51 -12.06 7.54
CA LEU A 207 32.24 -11.35 7.73
C LEU A 207 32.02 -10.89 9.18
N THR A 208 33.02 -11.02 10.06
CA THR A 208 32.87 -10.70 11.48
C THR A 208 32.53 -9.22 11.69
N GLY A 209 31.30 -8.95 12.14
CA GLY A 209 30.82 -7.58 12.36
C GLY A 209 30.47 -6.80 11.09
N LYS A 210 30.46 -7.46 9.92
CA LYS A 210 30.21 -6.85 8.61
C LYS A 210 28.90 -7.34 8.02
N ILE A 211 28.38 -6.61 7.04
CA ILE A 211 27.22 -7.00 6.23
C ILE A 211 27.69 -7.80 5.01
N ALA A 212 27.08 -8.96 4.75
CA ALA A 212 27.26 -9.66 3.48
C ALA A 212 26.33 -9.07 2.42
N LEU A 213 26.90 -8.51 1.35
CA LEU A 213 26.15 -8.05 0.17
C LEU A 213 26.06 -9.18 -0.86
N ILE A 214 24.86 -9.72 -1.05
CA ILE A 214 24.63 -10.93 -1.86
C ILE A 214 23.71 -10.62 -3.04
N LYS A 215 24.14 -10.96 -4.26
CA LYS A 215 23.32 -10.85 -5.46
C LYS A 215 22.22 -11.92 -5.48
N ARG A 216 21.00 -11.52 -5.83
CA ARG A 216 19.87 -12.45 -6.03
C ARG A 216 20.12 -13.35 -7.25
N GLY A 217 19.79 -14.64 -7.14
CA GLY A 217 19.92 -15.66 -8.18
C GLY A 217 20.57 -16.95 -7.68
N GLY A 218 20.33 -18.08 -8.36
CA GLY A 218 20.86 -19.38 -7.93
C GLY A 218 20.07 -19.98 -6.78
N SER A 219 20.59 -19.84 -5.55
CA SER A 219 20.01 -20.39 -4.32
C SER A 219 18.89 -19.54 -3.71
N THR A 220 18.17 -20.12 -2.74
CA THR A 220 17.12 -19.44 -1.96
C THR A 220 17.69 -18.38 -1.01
N PHE A 221 16.85 -17.44 -0.54
CA PHE A 221 17.28 -16.45 0.46
C PHE A 221 17.76 -17.09 1.76
N SER A 222 17.10 -18.16 2.20
CA SER A 222 17.47 -18.88 3.42
C SER A 222 18.85 -19.52 3.32
N GLU A 223 19.15 -20.17 2.19
CA GLU A 223 20.48 -20.79 1.94
C GLU A 223 21.58 -19.74 1.90
N LYS A 224 21.37 -18.62 1.18
CA LYS A 224 22.33 -17.50 1.14
C LYS A 224 22.65 -16.98 2.54
N THR A 225 21.61 -16.80 3.36
CA THR A 225 21.75 -16.30 4.72
C THR A 225 22.50 -17.30 5.61
N ALA A 226 22.18 -18.59 5.50
CA ALA A 226 22.86 -19.64 6.26
C ALA A 226 24.36 -19.73 5.92
N ASN A 227 24.71 -19.65 4.63
CA ASN A 227 26.10 -19.67 4.17
C ASN A 227 26.91 -18.50 4.73
N ALA A 228 26.34 -17.29 4.72
CA ALA A 228 27.00 -16.10 5.24
C ALA A 228 27.16 -16.12 6.78
N ILE A 229 26.20 -16.66 7.53
CA ILE A 229 26.28 -16.79 9.00
C ILE A 229 27.34 -17.83 9.42
N ALA A 230 27.66 -18.79 8.54
CA ALA A 230 28.63 -19.84 8.83
C ALA A 230 30.11 -19.40 8.73
N GLN A 231 30.39 -18.14 8.35
CA GLN A 231 31.74 -17.56 8.29
C GLN A 231 32.04 -16.74 9.55
#